data_AF-A0A7C2UIV3-F1
#
_entry.id   AF-A0A7C2UIV3-F1
#
_cell.length_a   1.000
_cell.length_b   1.000
_cell.length_c   1.000
_cell.angle_alpha   90.00
_cell.angle_beta   90.00
_cell.angle_gamma   90.00
#
_symmetry.space_group_name_H-M   'P 1'
#
loop_
_entity.id
_entity.type
_entity.pdbx_description
1 polymer ?
#
loop_
_entity_poly.entity_id
_entity_poly.type
_entity_poly.pdbx_seq_one_letter_code
_entity_poly.pdbx_strand_id
1 'polypeptide(L)' 'MVAAAKVGLRVNMGRTEVIQERGPWRGVEHVEFETLDWVDWFNTERLLGPIGHMLPAEFEELHDHPEEAPALVAGLR' A
#
# COMPACT_ATOMS: atom_id res chain seq x y z
N MET A 1 1.96 0.92 4.76
CA MET A 1 2.09 2.07 5.71
C MET A 1 3.32 2.95 5.45
N VAL A 2 4.45 2.40 4.98
CA VAL A 2 5.65 3.18 4.61
C VAL A 2 5.38 4.09 3.39
N ALA A 3 4.76 3.56 2.34
CA ALA A 3 4.30 4.33 1.17
C ALA A 3 3.33 5.47 1.51
N ALA A 4 2.26 5.17 2.25
CA ALA A 4 1.28 6.19 2.65
C ALA A 4 1.91 7.39 3.38
N ALA A 5 2.94 7.15 4.21
CA ALA A 5 3.62 8.20 4.96
C ALA A 5 4.55 9.06 4.07
N LYS A 6 5.22 8.48 3.08
CA LYS A 6 6.09 9.21 2.13
C LYS A 6 5.32 10.10 1.15
N VAL A 7 4.14 9.67 0.70
CA VAL A 7 3.34 10.43 -0.29
C VAL A 7 2.53 11.57 0.35
N GLY A 8 2.57 11.75 1.68
CA GLY A 8 1.77 12.77 2.36
C GLY A 8 0.25 12.52 2.28
N LEU A 9 -0.16 11.37 1.76
CA LEU A 9 -1.54 10.92 1.76
C LEU A 9 -1.90 10.53 3.19
N ARG A 10 -2.83 11.27 3.82
CA ARG A 10 -3.50 10.79 5.03
C ARG A 10 -4.37 9.59 4.67
N VAL A 11 -3.76 8.43 4.51
CA VAL A 11 -4.47 7.16 4.39
C VAL A 11 -4.96 6.81 5.80
N ASN A 12 -6.18 7.25 6.12
CA ASN A 12 -6.75 7.15 7.46
C ASN A 12 -7.31 5.74 7.77
N MET A 13 -6.81 4.71 7.09
CA MET A 13 -7.38 3.37 7.05
C MET A 13 -6.24 2.38 6.99
N GLY A 14 -5.98 1.71 8.11
CA GLY A 14 -4.98 0.63 8.19
C GLY A 14 -5.24 -0.26 9.38
N ARG A 15 -5.63 0.34 10.52
CA ARG A 15 -6.14 -0.43 11.66
C ARG A 15 -7.66 -0.64 11.59
N THR A 16 -8.44 0.37 11.20
CA THR A 16 -9.91 0.27 11.26
C THR A 16 -10.51 -0.68 10.21
N GLU A 17 -10.01 -0.70 8.97
CA GLU A 17 -10.48 -1.62 7.92
C GLU A 17 -10.20 -3.08 8.31
N VAL A 18 -8.94 -3.38 8.68
CA VAL A 18 -8.50 -4.73 9.08
C VAL A 18 -9.29 -5.24 10.29
N ILE A 19 -9.47 -4.40 11.31
CA ILE A 19 -10.16 -4.77 12.55
C ILE A 19 -11.64 -5.08 12.33
N GLN A 20 -12.31 -4.37 11.40
CA GLN A 20 -13.74 -4.53 11.15
C GLN A 20 -14.07 -5.74 10.26
N GLU A 21 -13.23 -6.10 9.29
CA GLU A 21 -13.54 -7.15 8.33
C GLU A 21 -13.11 -8.57 8.75
N ARG A 22 -12.05 -8.72 9.57
CA ARG A 22 -11.39 -10.03 9.79
C ARG A 22 -11.46 -10.58 11.23
N GLY A 23 -12.32 -10.03 12.10
CA GLY A 23 -12.53 -10.53 13.47
C GLY A 23 -13.41 -11.80 13.54
N PRO A 24 -13.25 -12.69 14.55
CA PRO A 24 -12.58 -12.48 15.84
C PRO A 24 -11.09 -12.87 15.87
N TRP A 25 -10.30 -12.10 16.64
CA TRP A 25 -8.85 -12.23 16.75
C TRP A 25 -8.44 -13.23 17.83
N ARG A 26 -7.48 -14.11 17.53
CA ARG A 26 -7.06 -15.19 18.44
C ARG A 26 -5.87 -14.84 19.35
N GLY A 27 -5.29 -13.65 19.20
CA GLY A 27 -4.12 -13.19 19.94
C GLY A 27 -3.35 -12.10 19.18
N VAL A 28 -2.28 -11.59 19.79
CA VAL A 28 -1.43 -10.53 19.18
C VAL A 28 -0.78 -11.03 17.89
N GLU A 29 -0.25 -12.25 17.88
CA GLU A 29 0.36 -12.87 16.69
C GLU A 29 -0.61 -12.90 15.50
N HIS A 30 -1.89 -13.24 15.73
CA HIS A 30 -2.91 -13.24 14.67
C HIS A 30 -3.12 -11.84 14.09
N VAL A 31 -3.11 -10.80 14.94
CA VAL A 31 -3.22 -9.41 14.47
C VAL A 31 -1.98 -8.98 13.69
N GLU A 32 -0.79 -9.43 14.08
CA GLU A 32 0.45 -9.15 13.37
C GLU A 32 0.45 -9.78 11.97
N PHE A 33 0.10 -11.07 11.85
CA PHE A 33 -0.03 -11.73 10.54
C PHE A 33 -1.05 -11.02 9.64
N GLU A 34 -2.22 -10.71 10.17
CA GLU A 34 -3.29 -10.07 9.41
C GLU A 34 -2.92 -8.62 9.02
N THR A 35 -2.08 -7.96 9.81
CA THR A 35 -1.49 -6.66 9.47
C THR A 35 -0.46 -6.79 8.35
N LEU A 36 0.39 -7.83 8.38
CA LEU A 36 1.37 -8.09 7.32
C LEU A 36 0.67 -8.33 5.98
N ASP A 37 -0.36 -9.18 5.96
CA ASP A 37 -1.16 -9.45 4.77
C ASP A 37 -1.83 -8.17 4.24
N TRP A 38 -2.39 -7.34 5.12
CA TRP A 38 -2.96 -6.06 4.71
C TRP A 38 -1.92 -5.09 4.15
N VAL A 39 -0.73 -5.02 4.76
CA VAL A 39 0.36 -4.16 4.28
C VAL A 39 0.85 -4.61 2.90
N ASP A 40 1.00 -5.91 2.70
CA ASP A 40 1.38 -6.47 1.41
C ASP A 40 0.36 -6.10 0.34
N TRP A 41 -0.91 -6.51 0.52
CA TRP A 41 -2.00 -6.16 -0.41
C TRP A 41 -2.11 -4.65 -0.69
N PHE A 42 -2.00 -3.82 0.36
CA PHE A 42 -2.07 -2.36 0.18
C PHE A 42 -0.94 -1.84 -0.73
N ASN A 43 0.26 -2.37 -0.58
CA ASN A 43 1.42 -1.89 -1.32
C ASN A 43 1.50 -2.47 -2.74
N THR A 44 1.08 -3.72 -2.95
CA THR A 44 1.32 -4.49 -4.18
C THR A 44 0.07 -4.70 -5.04
N GLU A 45 -1.13 -4.49 -4.49
CA GLU A 45 -2.38 -4.74 -5.22
C GLU A 45 -3.37 -3.56 -5.21
N ARG A 46 -3.30 -2.67 -4.21
CA ARG A 46 -4.27 -1.55 -4.10
C ARG A 46 -3.85 -0.36 -4.95
N LEU A 47 -4.53 -0.16 -6.07
CA LEU A 47 -4.36 1.05 -6.89
C LEU A 47 -4.93 2.29 -6.20
N LEU A 48 -4.14 3.37 -6.13
CA LEU A 48 -4.55 4.62 -5.51
C LEU A 48 -4.75 5.73 -6.55
N GLY A 49 -5.99 6.19 -6.71
CA GLY A 49 -6.33 7.30 -7.61
C GLY A 49 -5.49 8.58 -7.43
N PRO A 50 -5.21 9.04 -6.19
CA PRO A 50 -4.42 10.26 -5.96
C PRO A 50 -2.99 10.23 -6.51
N ILE A 51 -2.40 9.05 -6.71
CA ILE A 51 -1.08 8.87 -7.33
C ILE A 51 -1.17 8.38 -8.78
N GLY A 52 -2.30 8.65 -9.45
CA GLY A 52 -2.49 8.29 -10.85
C GLY A 52 -2.95 6.85 -11.07
N HIS A 53 -3.67 6.26 -10.12
CA HIS A 53 -4.11 4.85 -10.17
C HIS A 53 -2.93 3.86 -10.26
N MET A 54 -1.87 4.15 -9.52
CA MET A 54 -0.68 3.33 -9.42
C MET A 54 -0.64 2.57 -8.10
N LEU A 55 0.13 1.48 -8.06
CA LEU A 55 0.43 0.80 -6.81
C LEU A 55 1.35 1.65 -5.93
N PRO A 56 1.16 1.68 -4.61
CA PRO A 56 2.02 2.44 -3.73
C PRO A 56 3.49 2.04 -3.80
N ALA A 57 3.79 0.73 -3.95
CA ALA A 57 5.17 0.27 -4.08
C ALA A 57 5.83 0.75 -5.38
N GLU A 58 5.10 0.70 -6.51
CA GLU A 58 5.60 1.22 -7.79
C GLU A 58 5.87 2.72 -7.70
N PHE A 59 4.97 3.47 -7.07
CA PHE A 59 5.16 4.91 -6.88
C PHE A 59 6.39 5.22 -6.02
N GLU A 60 6.61 4.49 -4.91
CA GLU A 60 7.83 4.65 -4.11
C GLU A 60 9.10 4.36 -4.93
N GLU A 61 9.10 3.31 -5.75
CA GLU A 61 10.24 2.94 -6.59
C GLU A 61 10.54 4.03 -7.63
N LEU A 62 9.52 4.61 -8.27
CA LEU A 62 9.68 5.77 -9.17
C LEU A 62 10.23 7.01 -8.46
N HIS A 63 9.85 7.21 -7.21
CA HIS A 63 10.25 8.37 -6.42
C HIS A 63 11.66 8.25 -5.84
N ASP A 64 12.04 7.06 -5.38
CA ASP A 64 13.36 6.79 -4.78
C ASP A 64 14.41 6.48 -5.86
N HIS A 65 14.04 5.84 -6.97
CA HIS A 65 14.91 5.41 -8.08
C HIS A 65 14.30 5.72 -9.46
N PRO A 66 14.16 7.01 -9.84
CA PRO A 66 13.50 7.41 -11.07
C PRO A 66 14.15 6.86 -12.36
N GLU A 67 15.44 6.49 -12.30
CA GLU A 67 16.19 5.87 -13.40
C GLU A 67 15.87 4.38 -13.63
N GLU A 68 15.33 3.68 -12.62
CA GLU A 68 14.96 2.25 -12.67
C GLU A 68 13.45 2.04 -12.82
N ALA A 69 12.72 3.14 -12.99
CA ALA A 69 11.28 3.20 -13.21
C ALA A 69 10.77 2.11 -14.17
N PRO A 70 9.82 1.25 -13.74
CA PRO A 70 9.24 0.24 -14.62
C PRO A 70 8.66 0.89 -15.88
N ALA A 71 9.00 0.34 -17.05
CA ALA A 71 8.55 0.83 -18.36
C ALA A 71 7.02 0.87 -18.55
N LEU A 72 6.23 0.33 -17.60
CA LEU A 72 4.78 0.41 -17.57
C LEU A 72 4.25 1.85 -17.56
N VAL A 73 5.00 2.79 -16.97
CA VAL A 73 4.64 4.23 -16.97
C VAL A 73 4.83 4.89 -18.35
N ALA A 74 5.73 4.35 -19.18
CA ALA A 74 6.06 4.93 -20.50
C ALA A 74 5.01 4.62 -21.59
N GLY A 75 3.99 3.79 -21.30
CA GLY A 75 2.95 3.38 -22.25
C GLY A 75 1.69 4.26 -22.27
N LEU A 76 1.55 5.23 -21.36
CA LEU A 76 0.40 6.15 -21.31
C LEU A 76 0.64 7.39 -22.19
N ARG A 77 0.80 7.19 -23.50
CA ARG A 77 0.86 8.28 -24.50
C ARG A 77 -0.44 8.40 -25.28
#